data_AF-A0A6P4JBI3-F1
#
_entry.id   AF-A0A6P4JBI3-F1
#
_cell.length_a   1.000
_cell.length_b   1.000
_cell.length_c   1.000
_cell.angle_alpha   90.00
_cell.angle_beta   90.00
_cell.angle_gamma   90.00
#
_symmetry.space_group_name_H-M   'P 1'
#
loop_
_entity.id
_entity.type
_entity.pdbx_description
1 polymer ?
#
loop_
_entity_poly.entity_id
_entity_poly.type
_entity_poly.pdbx_seq_one_letter_code
_entity_poly.pdbx_strand_id
1 'polypeptide(L)'
;MPGGVRSFSHKHIWQQLVRHCSPLLHQPGSYNNAVVIAAAVRTPNAPFRAEEQQLAGMIVDELAKRTTVPRKEFNKLIFCSSSKRPVPECKEHLSSLANDLGFKCETLALQDDICSIGGLQMTLDCLQRGEDQVIITGDTRRQVVQPEYGVLANELMSVQQPRVRKPLAGNNQAPLEPSPTVGAAALAWTTQEAAQRLQLQPLALLREFAVEQDHEQAMFRLSGRSPITPNEIYTWNMVTGTQKAIPDSILGDLKPKRLCTHDFKQITASHLLTHMVHSLPTGELGCAVMGVPDGRSIIMVLEKLAPSIAQVDGRPLLTLYTRDPCPLCDELVQRLEQEFAGQYRLEKVHIDRKENVRFLRLFRHDIPVLFLNGQFLCMHRLNEEALRERLQALQAESY
;
A
#
# COMPACT_ATOMS: atom_id res chain seq x y z
N MET A 1 -20.60 1.86 -51.03
CA MET A 1 -20.54 2.93 -50.01
C MET A 1 -19.78 2.38 -48.81
N PRO A 2 -18.49 2.73 -48.60
CA PRO A 2 -17.77 2.28 -47.42
C PRO A 2 -18.22 3.10 -46.22
N GLY A 3 -18.74 2.40 -45.20
CA GLY A 3 -19.24 2.99 -43.97
C GLY A 3 -18.11 3.59 -43.14
N GLY A 4 -18.26 4.88 -42.82
CA GLY A 4 -17.28 5.65 -42.05
C GLY A 4 -17.08 5.10 -40.64
N VAL A 5 -15.81 4.89 -40.29
CA VAL A 5 -15.33 4.66 -38.93
C VAL A 5 -15.67 5.90 -38.11
N ARG A 6 -16.67 5.80 -37.23
CA ARG A 6 -17.00 6.86 -36.27
C ARG A 6 -15.86 6.93 -35.25
N SER A 7 -15.15 8.07 -35.23
CA SER A 7 -14.29 8.46 -34.12
C SER A 7 -15.17 8.65 -32.87
N PHE A 8 -15.07 7.73 -31.90
CA PHE A 8 -15.78 7.82 -30.63
C PHE A 8 -14.92 8.55 -29.59
N SER A 9 -15.51 9.55 -28.93
CA SER A 9 -14.86 10.46 -27.98
C SER A 9 -14.44 9.76 -26.68
N HIS A 10 -13.23 10.03 -26.17
CA HIS A 10 -12.66 9.54 -24.89
C HIS A 10 -13.58 9.69 -23.66
N LYS A 11 -14.54 10.63 -23.68
CA LYS A 11 -15.55 10.75 -22.63
C LYS A 11 -16.39 9.49 -22.48
N HIS A 12 -16.59 8.71 -23.55
CA HIS A 12 -17.42 7.52 -23.55
C HIS A 12 -16.83 6.32 -22.80
N ILE A 13 -15.51 6.14 -22.72
CA ILE A 13 -14.89 4.95 -22.11
C ILE A 13 -14.89 5.06 -20.59
N TRP A 14 -14.48 6.20 -20.03
CA TRP A 14 -14.68 6.48 -18.61
C TRP A 14 -16.14 6.43 -18.28
N GLN A 15 -16.96 7.11 -19.07
CA GLN A 15 -18.38 6.96 -18.94
C GLN A 15 -18.82 5.52 -19.17
N GLN A 16 -18.15 4.55 -19.80
CA GLN A 16 -18.64 3.17 -19.98
C GLN A 16 -18.17 2.22 -18.88
N LEU A 17 -16.94 2.40 -18.40
CA LEU A 17 -16.47 1.84 -17.12
C LEU A 17 -17.36 2.32 -15.96
N VAL A 18 -17.88 3.54 -16.08
CA VAL A 18 -18.83 4.19 -15.16
C VAL A 18 -20.31 3.93 -15.56
N ARG A 19 -20.66 3.72 -16.85
CA ARG A 19 -22.04 3.57 -17.46
C ARG A 19 -22.50 2.12 -17.59
N HIS A 20 -21.69 1.13 -17.24
CA HIS A 20 -22.28 -0.17 -16.89
C HIS A 20 -23.17 -0.08 -15.64
N CYS A 21 -23.23 1.11 -15.04
CA CYS A 21 -24.13 1.56 -14.00
C CYS A 21 -24.84 2.86 -14.47
N SER A 22 -26.15 2.96 -14.27
CA SER A 22 -27.09 3.81 -15.03
C SER A 22 -26.87 5.35 -14.99
N PRO A 23 -27.56 6.14 -15.85
CA PRO A 23 -27.20 7.51 -16.18
C PRO A 23 -27.87 8.55 -15.27
N LEU A 24 -27.41 8.65 -14.01
CA LEU A 24 -27.67 9.82 -13.18
C LEU A 24 -26.37 10.23 -12.47
N LEU A 25 -25.42 10.74 -13.27
CA LEU A 25 -24.24 11.44 -12.75
C LEU A 25 -24.72 12.68 -11.98
N HIS A 26 -24.80 12.57 -10.66
CA HIS A 26 -24.74 13.74 -9.79
C HIS A 26 -23.34 14.37 -9.90
N GLN A 27 -23.27 15.69 -9.74
CA GLN A 27 -22.14 16.54 -10.14
C GLN A 27 -20.77 16.02 -9.68
N PRO A 28 -19.68 16.25 -10.45
CA PRO A 28 -18.33 15.90 -10.02
C PRO A 28 -18.02 16.59 -8.68
N GLY A 29 -17.78 15.80 -7.64
CA GLY A 29 -17.24 16.29 -6.39
C GLY A 29 -15.79 16.71 -6.63
N SER A 30 -15.47 17.98 -6.43
CA SER A 30 -14.07 18.39 -6.30
C SER A 30 -13.67 18.23 -4.84
N TYR A 31 -12.50 17.66 -4.57
CA TYR A 31 -11.93 17.68 -3.21
C TYR A 31 -10.67 18.54 -3.19
N ASN A 32 -10.50 19.30 -2.12
CA ASN A 32 -9.43 20.29 -1.99
C ASN A 32 -8.14 19.67 -1.46
N ASN A 33 -8.27 18.66 -0.59
CA ASN A 33 -7.13 18.06 0.09
C ASN A 33 -6.52 16.97 -0.79
N ALA A 34 -5.35 17.22 -1.38
CA ALA A 34 -4.59 16.17 -2.05
C ALA A 34 -4.30 15.03 -1.06
N VAL A 35 -4.76 13.82 -1.36
CA VAL A 35 -4.57 12.64 -0.50
C VAL A 35 -3.43 11.82 -1.03
N VAL A 36 -2.53 11.38 -0.16
CA VAL A 36 -1.36 10.56 -0.52
C VAL A 36 -1.27 9.29 0.31
N ILE A 37 -0.63 8.29 -0.28
CA ILE A 37 -0.17 7.09 0.43
C ILE A 37 1.26 7.36 0.87
N ALA A 38 1.47 7.57 2.18
CA ALA A 38 2.77 7.84 2.76
C ALA A 38 3.68 6.60 2.78
N ALA A 39 3.11 5.43 3.08
CA ALA A 39 3.80 4.15 3.03
C ALA A 39 2.80 3.00 2.82
N ALA A 40 3.29 1.86 2.36
CA ALA A 40 2.51 0.64 2.20
C ALA A 40 3.40 -0.59 2.44
N VAL A 41 2.83 -1.63 3.05
CA VAL A 41 3.51 -2.88 3.35
C VAL A 41 2.55 -4.05 3.41
N ARG A 42 3.04 -5.24 3.05
CA ARG A 42 2.32 -6.51 3.22
C ARG A 42 3.22 -7.61 3.75
N THR A 43 2.59 -8.68 4.23
CA THR A 43 3.28 -9.88 4.69
C THR A 43 3.72 -10.76 3.50
N PRO A 44 4.81 -11.54 3.63
CA PRO A 44 5.14 -12.57 2.66
C PRO A 44 4.10 -13.69 2.63
N ASN A 45 4.03 -14.43 1.52
CA ASN A 45 3.21 -15.64 1.42
C ASN A 45 3.93 -16.78 2.16
N ALA A 46 3.72 -16.85 3.46
CA ALA A 46 4.13 -18.01 4.24
C ALA A 46 2.98 -18.38 5.18
N PRO A 47 2.82 -19.67 5.53
CA PRO A 47 1.80 -20.09 6.48
C PRO A 47 2.07 -19.40 7.82
N PHE A 48 1.35 -18.31 8.07
CA PHE A 48 1.45 -17.57 9.30
C PHE A 48 0.68 -18.36 10.35
N ARG A 49 1.42 -18.97 11.29
CA ARG A 49 0.82 -19.74 12.39
C ARG A 49 0.33 -18.85 13.54
N ALA A 50 0.57 -17.54 13.48
CA ALA A 50 0.06 -16.63 14.48
C ALA A 50 -1.42 -16.34 14.25
N GLU A 51 -2.10 -15.95 15.33
CA GLU A 51 -3.47 -15.45 15.23
C GLU A 51 -3.53 -14.20 14.34
N GLU A 52 -4.63 -14.03 13.59
CA GLU A 52 -4.87 -12.86 12.72
C GLU A 52 -4.62 -11.53 13.46
N GLN A 53 -4.95 -11.48 14.76
CA GLN A 53 -4.73 -10.32 15.63
C GLN A 53 -3.25 -9.99 15.85
N GLN A 54 -2.40 -11.01 16.06
CA GLN A 54 -0.97 -10.79 16.18
C GLN A 54 -0.39 -10.25 14.87
N LEU A 55 -0.89 -10.75 13.73
CA LEU A 55 -0.48 -10.28 12.41
C LEU A 55 -0.90 -8.82 12.16
N ALA A 56 -2.09 -8.42 12.60
CA ALA A 56 -2.54 -7.04 12.55
C ALA A 56 -1.59 -6.11 13.34
N GLY A 57 -1.16 -6.52 14.54
CA GLY A 57 -0.19 -5.77 15.33
C GLY A 57 1.15 -5.61 14.64
N MET A 58 1.67 -6.71 14.08
CA MET A 58 2.94 -6.71 13.37
C MET A 58 2.92 -5.81 12.14
N ILE A 59 1.88 -5.87 11.31
CA ILE A 59 1.81 -5.06 10.08
C ILE A 59 1.60 -3.56 10.38
N VAL A 60 0.84 -3.23 11.42
CA VAL A 60 0.61 -1.84 11.85
C VAL A 60 1.90 -1.24 12.43
N ASP A 61 2.62 -1.99 13.27
CA ASP A 61 3.89 -1.55 13.83
C ASP A 61 4.96 -1.34 12.75
N GLU A 62 5.07 -2.30 11.83
CA GLU A 62 5.94 -2.21 10.67
C GLU A 62 5.63 -0.98 9.81
N LEU A 63 4.36 -0.77 9.46
CA LEU A 63 3.94 0.37 8.65
C LEU A 63 4.31 1.70 9.34
N ALA A 64 4.05 1.83 10.64
CA ALA A 64 4.41 3.05 11.38
C ALA A 64 5.92 3.32 11.32
N LYS A 65 6.76 2.29 11.45
CA LYS A 65 8.21 2.41 11.28
C LYS A 65 8.58 2.87 9.86
N ARG A 66 7.95 2.31 8.82
CA ARG A 66 8.20 2.67 7.42
C ARG A 66 7.82 4.11 7.09
N THR A 67 6.81 4.67 7.76
CA THR A 67 6.41 6.07 7.57
C THR A 67 7.32 7.08 8.26
N THR A 68 8.09 6.67 9.28
CA THR A 68 8.77 7.56 10.24
C THR A 68 7.85 8.46 11.09
N VAL A 69 6.53 8.34 10.92
CA VAL A 69 5.55 9.17 11.62
C VAL A 69 5.50 8.74 13.10
N PRO A 70 5.59 9.68 14.06
CA PRO A 70 5.38 9.37 15.47
C PRO A 70 3.98 8.78 15.70
N ARG A 71 3.88 7.69 16.48
CA ARG A 71 2.61 6.98 16.73
C ARG A 71 1.45 7.86 17.24
N LYS A 72 1.77 8.96 17.90
CA LYS A 72 0.80 9.96 18.39
C LYS A 72 0.15 10.82 17.29
N GLU A 73 0.73 10.87 16.10
CA GLU A 73 0.22 11.66 14.96
C GLU A 73 -0.85 10.88 14.17
N PHE A 74 -0.96 9.56 14.37
CA PHE A 74 -2.02 8.78 13.75
C PHE A 74 -3.34 9.06 14.46
N ASN A 75 -4.34 9.49 13.71
CA ASN A 75 -5.65 9.87 14.24
C ASN A 75 -6.62 8.70 14.24
N LYS A 76 -6.51 7.81 13.24
CA LYS A 76 -7.40 6.67 13.06
C LYS A 76 -6.64 5.41 12.62
N LEU A 77 -7.10 4.27 13.09
CA LEU A 77 -6.70 2.94 12.64
C LEU A 77 -7.95 2.17 12.20
N ILE A 78 -8.08 1.93 10.91
CA ILE A 78 -9.18 1.19 10.30
C ILE A 78 -8.64 -0.18 9.88
N PHE A 79 -9.13 -1.25 10.48
CA PHE A 79 -8.62 -2.59 10.24
C PHE A 79 -9.73 -3.57 9.85
N CYS A 80 -9.56 -4.21 8.70
CA CYS A 80 -10.52 -5.11 8.09
C CYS A 80 -10.08 -6.57 8.27
N SER A 81 -10.98 -7.47 8.62
CA SER A 81 -10.63 -8.87 8.84
C SER A 81 -11.71 -9.82 8.34
N SER A 82 -11.29 -10.95 7.78
CA SER A 82 -12.17 -12.09 7.50
C SER A 82 -12.49 -12.92 8.76
N SER A 83 -12.12 -12.44 9.95
CA SER A 83 -12.44 -13.11 11.21
C SER A 83 -13.95 -13.23 11.41
N LYS A 84 -14.39 -14.40 11.86
CA LYS A 84 -15.79 -14.65 12.24
C LYS A 84 -16.12 -14.17 13.68
N ARG A 85 -15.16 -13.54 14.36
CA ARG A 85 -15.38 -12.98 15.70
C ARG A 85 -16.34 -11.78 15.62
N PRO A 86 -17.18 -11.55 16.65
CA PRO A 86 -18.06 -10.38 16.68
C PRO A 86 -17.30 -9.05 16.53
N VAL A 87 -17.94 -8.09 15.84
CA VAL A 87 -17.39 -6.74 15.62
C VAL A 87 -16.92 -6.04 16.91
N PRO A 88 -17.69 -6.06 18.02
CA PRO A 88 -17.27 -5.38 19.25
C PRO A 88 -15.98 -5.97 19.84
N GLU A 89 -15.84 -7.30 19.83
CA GLU A 89 -14.65 -7.99 20.33
C GLU A 89 -13.41 -7.63 19.50
N CYS A 90 -13.54 -7.65 18.17
CA CYS A 90 -12.47 -7.25 17.28
C CYS A 90 -12.05 -5.78 17.48
N LYS A 91 -13.03 -4.88 17.73
CA LYS A 91 -12.75 -3.47 18.01
C LYS A 91 -12.00 -3.29 19.33
N GLU A 92 -12.41 -3.97 20.39
CA GLU A 92 -11.72 -3.95 21.68
C GLU A 92 -10.29 -4.48 21.55
N HIS A 93 -10.10 -5.58 20.82
CA HIS A 93 -8.78 -6.15 20.55
C HIS A 93 -7.88 -5.18 19.78
N LEU A 94 -8.41 -4.55 18.72
CA LEU A 94 -7.69 -3.55 17.93
C LEU A 94 -7.33 -2.32 18.79
N SER A 95 -8.21 -1.91 19.69
CA SER A 95 -7.97 -0.81 20.65
C SER A 95 -6.85 -1.15 21.61
N SER A 96 -6.86 -2.36 22.18
CA SER A 96 -5.80 -2.85 23.07
C SER A 96 -4.46 -2.88 22.34
N LEU A 97 -4.44 -3.46 21.15
CA LEU A 97 -3.25 -3.55 20.30
C LEU A 97 -2.71 -2.17 19.94
N ALA A 98 -3.57 -1.22 19.58
CA ALA A 98 -3.17 0.16 19.30
C ALA A 98 -2.51 0.80 20.53
N ASN A 99 -3.09 0.62 21.72
CA ASN A 99 -2.55 1.13 22.98
C ASN A 99 -1.20 0.48 23.33
N ASP A 100 -1.06 -0.83 23.18
CA ASP A 100 0.16 -1.59 23.46
C ASP A 100 1.32 -1.16 22.55
N LEU A 101 1.01 -0.87 21.28
CA LEU A 101 1.96 -0.30 20.34
C LEU A 101 2.23 1.20 20.58
N GLY A 102 1.44 1.87 21.43
CA GLY A 102 1.63 3.27 21.79
C GLY A 102 0.93 4.28 20.89
N PHE A 103 -0.08 3.86 20.14
CA PHE A 103 -0.99 4.75 19.42
C PHE A 103 -2.03 5.35 20.37
N LYS A 104 -2.50 6.56 20.07
CA LYS A 104 -3.58 7.25 20.77
C LYS A 104 -4.65 7.68 19.77
N CYS A 105 -5.10 6.72 18.97
CA CYS A 105 -5.97 6.94 17.83
C CYS A 105 -7.35 6.30 18.03
N GLU A 106 -8.32 6.73 17.24
CA GLU A 106 -9.60 6.04 17.14
C GLU A 106 -9.43 4.75 16.33
N THR A 107 -9.94 3.64 16.84
CA THR A 107 -9.88 2.34 16.17
C THR A 107 -11.23 1.91 15.65
N LEU A 108 -11.26 1.48 14.40
CA LEU A 108 -12.43 0.98 13.69
C LEU A 108 -12.11 -0.41 13.13
N ALA A 109 -12.91 -1.40 13.50
CA ALA A 109 -12.74 -2.77 13.05
C ALA A 109 -13.94 -3.15 12.16
N LEU A 110 -13.66 -3.74 11.00
CA LEU A 110 -14.68 -4.25 10.07
C LEU A 110 -14.48 -5.75 9.86
N GLN A 111 -15.57 -6.52 9.91
CA GLN A 111 -15.56 -7.98 9.83
C GLN A 111 -16.50 -8.42 8.73
N ASP A 112 -15.91 -8.89 7.63
CA ASP A 112 -16.61 -9.54 6.54
C ASP A 112 -15.56 -10.13 5.58
N ASP A 113 -15.97 -11.05 4.72
CA ASP A 113 -15.13 -11.51 3.62
C ASP A 113 -14.90 -10.40 2.57
N ILE A 114 -15.49 -9.22 2.69
CA ILE A 114 -15.44 -8.21 1.64
C ILE A 114 -15.30 -6.79 2.21
N CYS A 115 -14.97 -6.70 3.49
CA CYS A 115 -14.90 -5.44 4.24
C CYS A 115 -13.77 -4.50 3.81
N SER A 116 -12.75 -4.98 3.08
CA SER A 116 -11.59 -4.14 2.71
C SER A 116 -11.94 -2.92 1.86
N ILE A 117 -12.96 -3.02 0.98
CA ILE A 117 -13.46 -1.87 0.20
C ILE A 117 -14.14 -0.86 1.11
N GLY A 118 -14.94 -1.32 2.08
CA GLY A 118 -15.59 -0.46 3.07
C GLY A 118 -14.58 0.29 3.94
N GLY A 119 -13.52 -0.38 4.39
CA GLY A 119 -12.44 0.26 5.14
C GLY A 119 -11.71 1.33 4.33
N LEU A 120 -11.45 1.07 3.05
CA LEU A 120 -10.89 2.07 2.13
C LEU A 120 -11.83 3.26 1.94
N GLN A 121 -13.12 3.04 1.70
CA GLN A 121 -14.11 4.10 1.56
C GLN A 121 -14.14 5.01 2.79
N MET A 122 -14.23 4.43 3.99
CA MET A 122 -14.21 5.17 5.26
C MET A 122 -12.94 6.00 5.42
N THR A 123 -11.79 5.49 4.94
CA THR A 123 -10.52 6.21 4.97
C THR A 123 -10.58 7.46 4.11
N LEU A 124 -11.06 7.34 2.86
CA LEU A 124 -11.16 8.45 1.92
C LEU A 124 -12.16 9.50 2.42
N ASP A 125 -13.32 9.07 2.91
CA ASP A 125 -14.33 9.97 3.47
C ASP A 125 -13.79 10.77 4.66
N CYS A 126 -12.99 10.15 5.53
CA CYS A 126 -12.35 10.84 6.65
C CYS A 126 -11.36 11.91 6.17
N LEU A 127 -10.50 11.58 5.20
CA LEU A 127 -9.48 12.49 4.67
C LEU A 127 -10.05 13.62 3.82
N GLN A 128 -11.23 13.42 3.23
CA GLN A 128 -11.94 14.49 2.54
C GLN A 128 -12.60 15.48 3.49
N ARG A 129 -13.06 15.02 4.66
CA ARG A 129 -13.72 15.86 5.69
C ARG A 129 -12.75 16.52 6.66
N GLY A 130 -11.56 15.95 6.83
CA GLY A 130 -10.53 16.45 7.75
C GLY A 130 -9.38 17.14 7.01
N GLU A 131 -8.79 18.16 7.63
CA GLU A 131 -7.67 18.91 7.03
C GLU A 131 -6.30 18.30 7.39
N ASP A 132 -6.13 17.81 8.62
CA ASP A 132 -4.86 17.23 9.10
C ASP A 132 -5.09 15.88 9.80
N GLN A 133 -5.03 14.80 9.02
CA GLN A 133 -5.17 13.43 9.53
C GLN A 133 -4.16 12.47 8.91
N VAL A 134 -3.59 11.60 9.75
CA VAL A 134 -2.85 10.40 9.33
C VAL A 134 -3.65 9.17 9.74
N ILE A 135 -4.01 8.34 8.76
CA ILE A 135 -4.86 7.16 8.95
C ILE A 135 -4.08 5.92 8.53
N ILE A 136 -4.13 4.87 9.34
CA ILE A 136 -3.71 3.53 8.92
C ILE A 136 -4.94 2.77 8.49
N THR A 137 -4.88 2.20 7.29
CA THR A 137 -5.90 1.28 6.77
C THR A 137 -5.23 -0.03 6.46
N GLY A 138 -5.69 -1.11 7.08
CA GLY A 138 -5.11 -2.44 6.87
C GLY A 138 -6.14 -3.54 6.82
N ASP A 139 -5.71 -4.69 6.34
CA ASP A 139 -6.53 -5.88 6.31
C ASP A 139 -5.76 -7.17 6.56
N THR A 140 -6.48 -8.18 7.05
CA THR A 140 -6.05 -9.58 7.14
C THR A 140 -6.99 -10.46 6.33
N ARG A 141 -6.44 -11.42 5.60
CA ARG A 141 -7.20 -12.33 4.74
C ARG A 141 -6.60 -13.72 4.73
N ARG A 142 -7.45 -14.75 4.77
CA ARG A 142 -7.05 -16.14 4.52
C ARG A 142 -6.96 -16.40 3.02
N GLN A 143 -6.00 -17.21 2.60
CA GLN A 143 -5.80 -17.65 1.21
C GLN A 143 -5.46 -16.51 0.24
N VAL A 144 -4.64 -15.55 0.67
CA VAL A 144 -4.14 -14.50 -0.22
C VAL A 144 -3.23 -15.10 -1.30
N VAL A 145 -3.54 -14.82 -2.57
CA VAL A 145 -2.72 -15.20 -3.72
C VAL A 145 -1.85 -14.02 -4.14
N GLN A 146 -0.63 -14.31 -4.60
CA GLN A 146 0.30 -13.28 -5.05
C GLN A 146 -0.12 -12.67 -6.39
N PRO A 147 0.28 -11.41 -6.65
CA PRO A 147 0.10 -10.79 -7.95
C PRO A 147 0.81 -11.58 -9.06
N GLU A 148 0.23 -11.60 -10.26
CA GLU A 148 0.74 -12.36 -11.41
C GLU A 148 2.14 -11.91 -11.87
N TYR A 149 2.53 -10.67 -11.58
CA TYR A 149 3.78 -10.05 -12.03
C TYR A 149 4.91 -10.13 -10.98
N GLY A 150 4.83 -11.10 -10.08
CA GLY A 150 5.86 -11.34 -9.07
C GLY A 150 5.72 -10.47 -7.82
N VAL A 151 6.66 -10.66 -6.90
CA VAL A 151 6.70 -9.99 -5.60
C VAL A 151 7.88 -9.06 -5.54
N LEU A 152 7.65 -7.81 -5.15
CA LEU A 152 8.73 -6.86 -4.97
C LEU A 152 9.30 -7.00 -3.56
N ALA A 153 10.63 -6.96 -3.43
CA ALA A 153 11.27 -7.05 -2.12
C ALA A 153 10.85 -5.89 -1.19
N ASN A 154 10.56 -4.72 -1.76
CA ASN A 154 10.20 -3.48 -1.06
C ASN A 154 8.78 -3.48 -0.46
N GLU A 155 7.83 -4.24 -1.03
CA GLU A 155 6.47 -4.31 -0.50
C GLU A 155 6.35 -5.25 0.71
N LEU A 156 7.32 -6.16 0.91
CA LEU A 156 7.25 -7.17 1.96
C LEU A 156 7.87 -6.71 3.28
N MET A 157 7.23 -7.09 4.39
CA MET A 157 7.86 -7.02 5.71
C MET A 157 8.74 -8.25 5.99
N SER A 158 9.76 -8.06 6.81
CA SER A 158 10.55 -9.16 7.34
C SER A 158 9.78 -9.89 8.43
N VAL A 159 9.55 -11.18 8.26
CA VAL A 159 8.92 -12.02 9.29
C VAL A 159 9.93 -13.03 9.80
N GLN A 160 10.31 -12.93 11.08
CA GLN A 160 11.04 -14.01 11.74
C GLN A 160 10.07 -15.14 12.10
N GLN A 161 9.98 -16.16 11.25
CA GLN A 161 9.19 -17.35 11.55
C GLN A 161 9.96 -18.29 12.51
N PRO A 162 9.28 -18.94 13.47
CA PRO A 162 9.88 -20.04 14.22
C PRO A 162 10.33 -21.13 13.24
N ARG A 163 11.60 -21.58 13.33
CA ARG A 163 12.12 -22.65 12.46
C ARG A 163 11.24 -23.90 12.58
N VAL A 164 10.62 -24.30 11.47
CA VAL A 164 9.92 -25.58 11.38
C VAL A 164 10.96 -26.70 11.42
N ARG A 165 10.96 -27.52 12.48
CA ARG A 165 11.63 -28.83 12.42
C ARG A 165 10.92 -29.64 11.33
N LYS A 166 11.60 -29.91 10.21
CA LYS A 166 11.12 -30.92 9.25
C LYS A 166 10.90 -32.22 10.03
N PRO A 167 9.72 -32.86 9.96
CA PRO A 167 9.57 -34.22 10.47
C PRO A 167 10.60 -35.09 9.75
N LEU A 168 11.34 -35.91 10.50
CA LEU A 168 12.15 -36.97 9.91
C LEU A 168 11.22 -37.84 9.06
N ALA A 169 11.63 -38.09 7.80
CA ALA A 169 10.90 -38.94 6.88
C ALA A 169 10.72 -40.33 7.51
N GLY A 170 9.51 -40.63 7.94
CA GLY A 170 9.20 -41.87 8.65
C GLY A 170 7.78 -41.88 9.19
N ASN A 171 6.80 -41.92 8.28
CA ASN A 171 5.57 -42.73 8.34
C ASN A 171 4.46 -42.13 7.46
N ASN A 172 3.76 -43.03 6.76
CA ASN A 172 2.59 -42.78 5.92
C ASN A 172 1.49 -42.01 6.68
N GLN A 173 1.53 -40.68 6.63
CA GLN A 173 0.37 -39.84 6.89
C GLN A 173 -0.07 -39.25 5.56
N ALA A 174 -1.38 -39.34 5.28
CA ALA A 174 -2.00 -38.63 4.16
C ALA A 174 -1.56 -37.16 4.16
N PRO A 175 -1.39 -36.51 3.00
CA PRO A 175 -0.96 -35.12 2.96
C PRO A 175 -1.93 -34.27 3.79
N LEU A 176 -1.47 -33.82 4.96
CA LEU A 176 -2.17 -32.84 5.79
C LEU A 176 -2.47 -31.65 4.88
N GLU A 177 -3.75 -31.28 4.74
CA GLU A 177 -4.10 -30.09 3.97
C GLU A 177 -3.27 -28.91 4.49
N PRO A 178 -2.65 -28.13 3.58
CA PRO A 178 -1.82 -27.01 3.98
C PRO A 178 -2.66 -26.05 4.84
N SER A 179 -2.18 -25.75 6.04
CA SER A 179 -2.84 -24.79 6.92
C SER A 179 -3.08 -23.48 6.15
N PRO A 180 -4.27 -22.86 6.25
CA PRO A 180 -4.60 -21.69 5.45
C PRO A 180 -3.56 -20.59 5.66
N THR A 181 -3.01 -20.06 4.57
CA THR A 181 -2.08 -18.93 4.61
C THR A 181 -2.87 -17.68 4.98
N VAL A 182 -2.51 -17.03 6.09
CA VAL A 182 -3.04 -15.71 6.45
C VAL A 182 -2.07 -14.67 5.92
N GLY A 183 -2.57 -13.74 5.11
CA GLY A 183 -1.84 -12.55 4.67
C GLY A 183 -2.40 -11.30 5.34
N ALA A 184 -1.54 -10.29 5.53
CA ALA A 184 -1.95 -8.96 5.93
C ALA A 184 -1.25 -7.88 5.09
N ALA A 185 -1.95 -6.77 4.89
CA ALA A 185 -1.42 -5.58 4.25
C ALA A 185 -1.93 -4.33 4.94
N ALA A 186 -1.15 -3.24 4.87
CA ALA A 186 -1.53 -1.96 5.44
C ALA A 186 -0.94 -0.79 4.65
N LEU A 187 -1.69 0.30 4.59
CA LEU A 187 -1.30 1.57 4.00
C LEU A 187 -1.47 2.70 5.01
N ALA A 188 -0.53 3.65 4.98
CA ALA A 188 -0.64 4.90 5.71
C ALA A 188 -1.11 5.98 4.74
N TRP A 189 -2.28 6.55 5.00
CA TRP A 189 -2.92 7.60 4.22
C TRP A 189 -2.85 8.92 4.96
N THR A 190 -2.67 10.01 4.23
CA THR A 190 -2.63 11.36 4.80
C THR A 190 -2.94 12.40 3.74
N THR A 191 -3.19 13.64 4.14
CA THR A 191 -3.20 14.78 3.20
C THR A 191 -1.77 15.17 2.83
N GLN A 192 -1.61 15.80 1.66
CA GLN A 192 -0.33 16.32 1.16
C GLN A 192 0.25 17.37 2.12
N GLU A 193 -0.60 18.20 2.72
CA GLU A 193 -0.22 19.21 3.71
C GLU A 193 0.37 18.55 4.97
N ALA A 194 -0.31 17.53 5.49
CA ALA A 194 0.18 16.74 6.62
C ALA A 194 1.48 16.00 6.26
N ALA A 195 1.61 15.47 5.04
CA ALA A 195 2.85 14.86 4.55
C ALA A 195 4.01 15.87 4.52
N GLN A 196 3.77 17.10 4.07
CA GLN A 196 4.77 18.17 4.08
C GLN A 196 5.17 18.58 5.51
N ARG A 197 4.18 18.78 6.39
CA ARG A 197 4.39 19.09 7.81
C ARG A 197 5.24 18.03 8.51
N LEU A 198 5.00 16.77 8.19
CA LEU A 198 5.71 15.61 8.74
C LEU A 198 6.99 15.25 7.95
N GLN A 199 7.31 16.01 6.89
CA GLN A 199 8.49 15.81 6.03
C GLN A 199 8.55 14.41 5.39
N LEU A 200 7.40 13.86 5.03
CA LEU A 200 7.27 12.53 4.43
C LEU A 200 7.65 12.57 2.96
N GLN A 201 8.02 11.40 2.43
CA GLN A 201 8.23 11.17 1.00
C GLN A 201 7.19 10.14 0.52
N PRO A 202 5.96 10.57 0.19
CA PRO A 202 4.87 9.64 -0.10
C PRO A 202 5.15 8.79 -1.34
N LEU A 203 4.51 7.63 -1.40
CA LEU A 203 4.64 6.68 -2.51
C LEU A 203 3.75 7.06 -3.69
N ALA A 204 2.53 7.54 -3.43
CA ALA A 204 1.55 7.81 -4.48
C ALA A 204 0.56 8.90 -4.08
N LEU A 205 0.03 9.61 -5.09
CA LEU A 205 -1.02 10.62 -4.99
C LEU A 205 -2.34 10.05 -5.50
N LEU A 206 -3.42 10.23 -4.73
CA LEU A 206 -4.78 9.98 -5.20
C LEU A 206 -5.18 11.08 -6.17
N ARG A 207 -5.51 10.70 -7.40
CA ARG A 207 -5.91 11.64 -8.45
C ARG A 207 -7.42 11.72 -8.60
N GLU A 208 -8.05 10.56 -8.75
CA GLU A 208 -9.49 10.42 -8.92
C GLU A 208 -9.96 9.17 -8.19
N PHE A 209 -11.17 9.22 -7.64
CA PHE A 209 -11.87 8.01 -7.25
C PHE A 209 -13.37 8.16 -7.44
N ALA A 210 -14.05 7.04 -7.65
CA ALA A 210 -15.50 6.99 -7.71
C ALA A 210 -15.98 5.87 -6.79
N VAL A 211 -17.09 6.14 -6.11
CA VAL A 211 -17.80 5.17 -5.29
C VAL A 211 -19.18 4.99 -5.89
N GLU A 212 -19.57 3.74 -6.06
CA GLU A 212 -20.92 3.36 -6.44
C GLU A 212 -21.56 2.54 -5.32
N GLN A 213 -22.80 2.86 -4.98
CA GLN A 213 -23.60 2.12 -4.00
C GLN A 213 -25.08 2.25 -4.36
N ASP A 214 -25.83 1.15 -4.39
CA ASP A 214 -27.30 1.15 -4.57
C ASP A 214 -27.79 1.96 -5.80
N HIS A 215 -27.02 1.92 -6.91
CA HIS A 215 -27.24 2.70 -8.15
C HIS A 215 -26.99 4.22 -8.03
N GLU A 216 -26.57 4.71 -6.87
CA GLU A 216 -26.03 6.04 -6.70
C GLU A 216 -24.52 6.04 -6.95
N GLN A 217 -24.03 7.07 -7.63
CA GLN A 217 -22.63 7.20 -7.97
C GLN A 217 -22.11 8.58 -7.62
N ALA A 218 -20.99 8.60 -6.90
CA ALA A 218 -20.24 9.80 -6.60
C ALA A 218 -18.84 9.69 -7.19
N MET A 219 -18.45 10.65 -8.02
CA MET A 219 -17.10 10.76 -8.57
C MET A 219 -16.39 11.97 -7.96
N PHE A 220 -15.19 11.73 -7.44
CA PHE A 220 -14.34 12.70 -6.79
C PHE A 220 -13.05 12.91 -7.58
N ARG A 221 -12.71 14.18 -7.84
CA ARG A 221 -11.47 14.58 -8.53
C ARG A 221 -10.71 15.61 -7.72
N LEU A 222 -9.38 15.49 -7.75
CA LEU A 222 -8.51 16.49 -7.14
C LEU A 222 -8.70 17.85 -7.80
N SER A 223 -8.94 18.88 -6.99
CA SER A 223 -9.15 20.25 -7.46
C SER A 223 -8.01 20.75 -8.35
N GLY A 224 -8.36 21.44 -9.45
CA GLY A 224 -7.38 22.01 -10.38
C GLY A 224 -6.73 21.00 -11.34
N ARG A 225 -7.15 19.73 -11.35
CA ARG A 225 -6.66 18.72 -12.31
C ARG A 225 -7.69 18.44 -13.41
N SER A 226 -7.19 18.18 -14.62
CA SER A 226 -8.02 17.72 -15.74
C SER A 226 -8.50 16.28 -15.51
N PRO A 227 -9.65 15.88 -16.10
CA PRO A 227 -10.06 14.49 -16.16
C PRO A 227 -8.97 13.62 -16.75
N ILE A 228 -8.64 12.53 -16.05
CA ILE A 228 -7.75 11.49 -16.57
C ILE A 228 -8.44 10.81 -17.75
N THR A 229 -7.71 10.50 -18.80
CA THR A 229 -8.18 9.67 -19.91
C THR A 229 -7.68 8.23 -19.76
N PRO A 230 -8.39 7.22 -20.28
CA PRO A 230 -8.00 5.83 -20.07
C PRO A 230 -6.63 5.47 -20.66
N ASN A 231 -6.20 6.21 -21.69
CA ASN A 231 -4.90 6.02 -22.35
C ASN A 231 -3.72 6.52 -21.51
N GLU A 232 -3.97 7.36 -20.49
CA GLU A 232 -2.94 7.81 -19.54
C GLU A 232 -2.68 6.77 -18.44
N ILE A 233 -3.52 5.74 -18.32
CA ILE A 233 -3.36 4.70 -17.30
C ILE A 233 -2.36 3.65 -17.78
N TYR A 234 -1.24 3.57 -17.06
CA TYR A 234 -0.17 2.61 -17.29
C TYR A 234 -0.58 1.19 -16.88
N THR A 235 -1.10 1.02 -15.66
CA THR A 235 -1.55 -0.28 -15.15
C THR A 235 -3.01 -0.25 -14.71
N TRP A 236 -3.78 -1.23 -15.18
CA TRP A 236 -5.13 -1.51 -14.72
C TRP A 236 -5.12 -2.74 -13.82
N ASN A 237 -5.72 -2.63 -12.64
CA ASN A 237 -5.91 -3.74 -11.72
C ASN A 237 -7.39 -3.92 -11.44
N MET A 238 -7.93 -5.07 -11.82
CA MET A 238 -9.35 -5.34 -11.79
C MET A 238 -9.65 -6.50 -10.86
N VAL A 239 -10.45 -6.26 -9.82
CA VAL A 239 -10.89 -7.28 -8.88
C VAL A 239 -12.29 -7.74 -9.28
N THR A 240 -12.40 -9.02 -9.62
CA THR A 240 -13.58 -9.65 -10.20
C THR A 240 -14.12 -10.74 -9.28
N GLY A 241 -15.43 -11.02 -9.35
CA GLY A 241 -15.96 -12.30 -8.87
C GLY A 241 -17.41 -12.37 -8.42
N THR A 242 -18.26 -11.34 -8.61
CA THR A 242 -19.71 -11.52 -8.34
C THR A 242 -20.72 -10.93 -9.31
N GLN A 243 -20.40 -9.96 -10.19
CA GLN A 243 -21.25 -9.67 -11.36
C GLN A 243 -20.54 -8.73 -12.36
N LYS A 244 -20.79 -8.99 -13.65
CA LYS A 244 -20.22 -8.34 -14.85
C LYS A 244 -18.71 -8.11 -14.78
N ALA A 245 -17.95 -9.08 -15.29
CA ALA A 245 -16.64 -8.75 -15.86
C ALA A 245 -16.80 -7.48 -16.72
N ILE A 246 -15.88 -6.53 -16.59
CA ILE A 246 -15.86 -5.37 -17.50
C ILE A 246 -15.93 -5.95 -18.92
N PRO A 247 -16.94 -5.60 -19.73
CA PRO A 247 -17.15 -6.31 -20.98
C PRO A 247 -15.92 -6.21 -21.86
N ASP A 248 -15.63 -7.29 -22.58
CA ASP A 248 -14.43 -7.41 -23.43
C ASP A 248 -14.29 -6.27 -24.45
N SER A 249 -15.42 -5.64 -24.83
CA SER A 249 -15.43 -4.44 -25.66
C SER A 249 -14.71 -3.25 -25.02
N ILE A 250 -14.89 -3.04 -23.71
CA ILE A 250 -14.20 -1.97 -22.97
C ILE A 250 -12.74 -2.35 -22.78
N LEU A 251 -12.46 -3.60 -22.43
CA LEU A 251 -11.08 -4.11 -22.30
C LEU A 251 -10.29 -4.02 -23.60
N GLY A 252 -10.93 -4.21 -24.76
CA GLY A 252 -10.31 -4.06 -26.07
C GLY A 252 -10.05 -2.60 -26.48
N ASP A 253 -10.81 -1.65 -25.92
CA ASP A 253 -10.65 -0.21 -26.16
C ASP A 253 -9.61 0.41 -25.23
N LEU A 254 -9.50 -0.10 -24.01
CA LEU A 254 -8.34 0.12 -23.16
C LEU A 254 -7.16 -0.50 -23.92
N LYS A 255 -6.15 0.29 -24.30
CA LYS A 255 -4.87 -0.25 -24.78
C LYS A 255 -3.89 -0.21 -23.60
N PRO A 256 -4.10 -1.01 -22.53
CA PRO A 256 -3.31 -0.88 -21.32
C PRO A 256 -1.88 -1.34 -21.59
N LYS A 257 -0.89 -0.63 -21.04
CA LYS A 257 0.48 -1.15 -21.00
C LYS A 257 0.55 -2.40 -20.11
N ARG A 258 -0.27 -2.44 -19.04
CA ARG A 258 -0.42 -3.60 -18.15
C ARG A 258 -1.86 -3.73 -17.64
N LEU A 259 -2.39 -4.95 -17.66
CA LEU A 259 -3.72 -5.29 -17.16
C LEU A 259 -3.61 -6.52 -16.26
N CYS A 260 -4.01 -6.39 -15.01
CA CYS A 260 -4.04 -7.47 -14.03
C CYS A 260 -5.50 -7.74 -13.62
N THR A 261 -5.88 -9.02 -13.57
CA THR A 261 -7.19 -9.44 -13.05
C THR A 261 -6.99 -10.27 -11.79
N HIS A 262 -7.83 -10.03 -10.78
CA HIS A 262 -7.77 -10.71 -9.49
C HIS A 262 -9.14 -11.22 -9.08
N ASP A 263 -9.18 -12.28 -8.26
CA ASP A 263 -10.39 -12.74 -7.59
C ASP A 263 -10.55 -12.00 -6.26
N PHE A 264 -11.73 -11.42 -6.02
CA PHE A 264 -12.07 -10.73 -4.76
C PHE A 264 -11.92 -11.62 -3.51
N LYS A 265 -11.99 -12.94 -3.66
CA LYS A 265 -11.72 -13.87 -2.56
C LYS A 265 -10.24 -13.93 -2.20
N GLN A 266 -9.36 -13.66 -3.16
CA GLN A 266 -7.92 -13.91 -3.06
C GLN A 266 -7.09 -12.62 -2.86
N ILE A 267 -7.67 -11.45 -3.12
CA ILE A 267 -7.02 -10.16 -2.92
C ILE A 267 -7.92 -9.19 -2.16
N THR A 268 -7.31 -8.36 -1.31
CA THR A 268 -8.00 -7.26 -0.63
C THR A 268 -7.58 -5.92 -1.23
N ALA A 269 -8.31 -4.86 -0.89
CA ALA A 269 -7.93 -3.50 -1.26
C ALA A 269 -6.49 -3.15 -0.81
N SER A 270 -6.10 -3.46 0.44
CA SER A 270 -4.76 -3.07 0.90
C SER A 270 -3.64 -3.87 0.24
N HIS A 271 -3.86 -5.16 -0.03
CA HIS A 271 -2.89 -5.98 -0.76
C HIS A 271 -2.69 -5.45 -2.18
N LEU A 272 -3.79 -5.15 -2.88
CA LEU A 272 -3.75 -4.64 -4.25
C LEU A 272 -3.05 -3.29 -4.33
N LEU A 273 -3.48 -2.33 -3.50
CA LEU A 273 -2.93 -0.98 -3.51
C LEU A 273 -1.45 -0.98 -3.09
N THR A 274 -1.06 -1.82 -2.12
CA THR A 274 0.35 -2.00 -1.76
C THR A 274 1.18 -2.42 -2.97
N HIS A 275 0.76 -3.47 -3.69
CA HIS A 275 1.50 -3.92 -4.87
C HIS A 275 1.52 -2.87 -5.99
N MET A 276 0.40 -2.19 -6.21
CA MET A 276 0.29 -1.16 -7.24
C MET A 276 1.23 0.01 -6.98
N VAL A 277 1.28 0.56 -5.76
CA VAL A 277 2.16 1.71 -5.47
C VAL A 277 3.64 1.35 -5.50
N HIS A 278 4.02 0.10 -5.28
CA HIS A 278 5.41 -0.35 -5.36
C HIS A 278 5.83 -0.71 -6.79
N SER A 279 4.92 -1.24 -7.62
CA SER A 279 5.24 -1.70 -8.99
C SER A 279 5.02 -0.66 -10.09
N LEU A 280 4.33 0.44 -9.80
CA LEU A 280 4.09 1.52 -10.75
C LEU A 280 5.37 2.35 -10.97
N PRO A 281 5.79 2.60 -12.23
CA PRO A 281 6.90 3.50 -12.52
C PRO A 281 6.60 4.92 -12.07
N THR A 282 7.63 5.69 -11.71
CA THR A 282 7.49 7.08 -11.26
C THR A 282 6.78 7.95 -12.30
N GLY A 283 5.79 8.73 -11.86
CA GLY A 283 4.99 9.62 -12.71
C GLY A 283 3.86 8.95 -13.49
N GLU A 284 3.86 7.61 -13.59
CA GLU A 284 2.80 6.87 -14.29
C GLU A 284 1.53 6.74 -13.43
N LEU A 285 0.39 6.48 -14.08
CA LEU A 285 -0.91 6.29 -13.43
C LEU A 285 -1.31 4.81 -13.32
N GLY A 286 -1.78 4.41 -12.14
CA GLY A 286 -2.34 3.09 -11.87
C GLY A 286 -3.82 3.20 -11.51
N CYS A 287 -4.68 2.38 -12.13
CA CYS A 287 -6.10 2.34 -11.84
C CYS A 287 -6.47 1.02 -11.16
N ALA A 288 -7.17 1.09 -10.04
CA ALA A 288 -7.76 -0.05 -9.34
C ALA A 288 -9.29 0.01 -9.46
N VAL A 289 -9.89 -1.07 -9.94
CA VAL A 289 -11.34 -1.27 -10.01
C VAL A 289 -11.70 -2.44 -9.11
N MET A 290 -12.49 -2.18 -8.07
CA MET A 290 -12.82 -3.16 -7.05
C MET A 290 -14.33 -3.17 -6.82
N GLY A 291 -14.98 -4.31 -7.02
CA GLY A 291 -16.39 -4.51 -6.74
C GLY A 291 -16.61 -5.51 -5.61
N VAL A 292 -17.67 -5.31 -4.82
CA VAL A 292 -18.17 -6.28 -3.85
C VAL A 292 -19.53 -6.84 -4.29
N PRO A 293 -19.92 -8.04 -3.85
CA PRO A 293 -21.21 -8.67 -4.15
C PRO A 293 -22.44 -7.90 -3.67
N ASP A 294 -22.29 -7.02 -2.69
CA ASP A 294 -23.40 -6.18 -2.20
C ASP A 294 -23.76 -5.03 -3.15
N GLY A 295 -23.07 -4.93 -4.29
CA GLY A 295 -23.31 -3.92 -5.31
C GLY A 295 -22.42 -2.68 -5.18
N ARG A 296 -21.65 -2.54 -4.09
CA ARG A 296 -20.69 -1.44 -3.98
C ARG A 296 -19.48 -1.63 -4.89
N SER A 297 -19.01 -0.56 -5.50
CA SER A 297 -17.78 -0.55 -6.27
C SER A 297 -16.94 0.69 -6.00
N ILE A 298 -15.63 0.54 -6.04
CA ILE A 298 -14.67 1.64 -6.00
C ILE A 298 -13.77 1.57 -7.23
N ILE A 299 -13.68 2.70 -7.92
CA ILE A 299 -12.66 2.94 -8.93
C ILE A 299 -11.71 3.99 -8.37
N MET A 300 -10.41 3.76 -8.45
CA MET A 300 -9.40 4.66 -7.90
C MET A 300 -8.21 4.77 -8.84
N VAL A 301 -7.75 6.00 -9.09
CA VAL A 301 -6.55 6.29 -9.87
C VAL A 301 -5.49 6.90 -8.97
N LEU A 302 -4.33 6.25 -8.92
CA LEU A 302 -3.13 6.70 -8.21
C LEU A 302 -2.06 7.13 -9.20
N GLU A 303 -1.31 8.17 -8.86
CA GLU A 303 -0.08 8.58 -9.54
C GLU A 303 1.12 8.19 -8.67
N LYS A 304 2.12 7.51 -9.22
CA LYS A 304 3.37 7.23 -8.51
C LYS A 304 4.17 8.51 -8.33
N LEU A 305 4.55 8.83 -7.10
CA LEU A 305 5.34 10.03 -6.81
C LEU A 305 6.84 9.73 -6.82
N ALA A 306 7.60 10.68 -7.39
CA ALA A 306 9.04 10.76 -7.23
C ALA A 306 9.38 11.29 -5.83
N PRO A 307 10.38 10.74 -5.14
CA PRO A 307 10.93 11.38 -3.94
C PRO A 307 11.43 12.80 -4.25
N SER A 308 11.09 13.75 -3.39
CA SER A 308 11.48 15.17 -3.51
C SER A 308 12.89 15.49 -3.01
N ILE A 309 13.59 14.51 -2.43
CA ILE A 309 14.96 14.67 -1.96
C ILE A 309 15.89 14.76 -3.18
N ALA A 310 16.45 15.95 -3.39
CA ALA A 310 17.36 16.22 -4.49
C ALA A 310 18.57 15.29 -4.46
N GLN A 311 18.89 14.74 -5.62
CA GLN A 311 20.17 14.06 -5.83
C GLN A 311 21.28 15.11 -5.85
N VAL A 312 22.30 14.92 -5.03
CA VAL A 312 23.52 15.73 -5.07
C VAL A 312 24.55 14.90 -5.83
N ASP A 313 25.14 15.49 -6.87
CA ASP A 313 26.06 14.83 -7.80
C ASP A 313 25.48 13.58 -8.48
N GLY A 314 24.16 13.57 -8.73
CA GLY A 314 23.44 12.42 -9.31
C GLY A 314 23.32 11.21 -8.37
N ARG A 315 23.60 11.38 -7.07
CA ARG A 315 23.56 10.30 -6.08
C ARG A 315 22.38 10.44 -5.11
N PRO A 316 21.55 9.39 -4.96
CA PRO A 316 20.50 9.37 -3.95
C PRO A 316 21.07 9.32 -2.54
N LEU A 317 20.24 9.71 -1.57
CA LEU A 317 20.56 9.73 -0.15
C LEU A 317 20.09 8.42 0.51
N LEU A 318 21.03 7.70 1.12
CA LEU A 318 20.77 6.67 2.10
C LEU A 318 20.81 7.28 3.51
N THR A 319 19.74 7.13 4.27
CA THR A 319 19.69 7.52 5.69
C THR A 319 19.67 6.27 6.55
N LEU A 320 20.71 6.09 7.35
CA LEU A 320 20.87 4.97 8.27
C LEU A 320 20.59 5.41 9.71
N TYR A 321 19.52 4.90 10.29
CA TYR A 321 19.25 5.03 11.72
C TYR A 321 20.07 3.99 12.49
N THR A 322 20.89 4.46 13.43
CA THR A 322 21.93 3.68 14.11
C THR A 322 22.14 4.16 15.56
N ARG A 323 23.03 3.50 16.30
CA ARG A 323 23.55 3.90 17.63
C ARG A 323 24.99 3.42 17.78
N ASP A 324 25.72 3.92 18.77
CA ASP A 324 27.09 3.47 19.06
C ASP A 324 27.18 2.82 20.47
N PRO A 325 27.65 1.56 20.61
CA PRO A 325 28.06 0.62 19.55
C PRO A 325 26.87 -0.13 18.91
N CYS A 326 27.02 -0.52 17.64
CA CYS A 326 26.04 -1.34 16.92
C CYS A 326 26.69 -2.27 15.86
N PRO A 327 27.06 -3.51 16.24
CA PRO A 327 27.70 -4.45 15.31
C PRO A 327 26.87 -4.77 14.05
N LEU A 328 25.53 -4.84 14.17
CA LEU A 328 24.65 -5.04 13.01
C LEU A 328 24.67 -3.84 12.05
N CYS A 329 24.85 -2.63 12.58
CA CYS A 329 24.96 -1.43 11.78
C CYS A 329 26.31 -1.39 11.05
N ASP A 330 27.38 -1.82 11.72
CA ASP A 330 28.71 -1.92 11.12
C ASP A 330 28.74 -2.95 9.98
N GLU A 331 28.13 -4.12 10.18
CA GLU A 331 27.96 -5.14 9.13
C GLU A 331 27.18 -4.59 7.92
N LEU A 332 26.06 -3.88 8.17
CA LEU A 332 25.26 -3.29 7.09
C LEU A 332 26.05 -2.25 6.29
N VAL A 333 26.81 -1.38 6.96
CA VAL A 333 27.66 -0.37 6.29
C VAL A 333 28.75 -1.05 5.48
N GLN A 334 29.41 -2.08 6.02
CA GLN A 334 30.44 -2.82 5.29
C GLN A 334 29.88 -3.44 4.00
N ARG A 335 28.69 -4.05 4.04
CA ARG A 335 28.05 -4.59 2.82
C ARG A 335 27.68 -3.50 1.81
N LEU A 336 27.15 -2.37 2.29
CA LEU A 336 26.85 -1.22 1.44
C LEU A 336 28.10 -0.69 0.74
N GLU A 337 29.24 -0.66 1.42
CA GLU A 337 30.53 -0.24 0.84
C GLU A 337 31.06 -1.28 -0.16
N GLN A 338 30.92 -2.57 0.13
CA GLN A 338 31.41 -3.64 -0.75
C GLN A 338 30.66 -3.72 -2.08
N GLU A 339 29.33 -3.53 -2.08
CA GLU A 339 28.51 -3.79 -3.26
C GLU A 339 28.01 -2.53 -3.99
N PHE A 340 27.89 -1.42 -3.28
CA PHE A 340 27.20 -0.22 -3.78
C PHE A 340 28.03 1.07 -3.65
N ALA A 341 29.32 0.97 -3.31
CA ALA A 341 30.20 2.14 -3.16
C ALA A 341 30.13 3.10 -4.37
N GLY A 342 30.06 4.39 -4.07
CA GLY A 342 29.99 5.46 -5.08
C GLY A 342 28.62 5.67 -5.73
N GLN A 343 27.63 4.80 -5.47
CA GLN A 343 26.28 4.93 -6.03
C GLN A 343 25.32 5.74 -5.16
N TYR A 344 25.71 6.06 -3.92
CA TYR A 344 24.85 6.75 -2.95
C TYR A 344 25.66 7.71 -2.07
N ARG A 345 24.96 8.57 -1.33
CA ARG A 345 25.47 9.32 -0.17
C ARG A 345 24.88 8.71 1.10
N LEU A 346 25.68 8.51 2.14
CA LEU A 346 25.22 7.93 3.40
C LEU A 346 25.19 8.98 4.50
N GLU A 347 24.04 9.12 5.14
CA GLU A 347 23.84 9.92 6.34
C GLU A 347 23.50 8.99 7.51
N LYS A 348 24.24 9.11 8.62
CA LYS A 348 23.99 8.32 9.84
C LYS A 348 23.23 9.17 10.85
N VAL A 349 22.04 8.71 11.24
CA VAL A 349 21.21 9.31 12.29
C VAL A 349 21.34 8.46 13.55
N HIS A 350 22.05 8.99 14.54
CA HIS A 350 22.22 8.35 15.84
C HIS A 350 20.96 8.54 16.69
N ILE A 351 20.19 7.46 16.88
CA ILE A 351 18.88 7.51 17.54
C ILE A 351 18.97 7.78 19.05
N ASP A 352 20.11 7.52 19.65
CA ASP A 352 20.41 7.71 21.07
C ASP A 352 20.72 9.16 21.45
N ARG A 353 20.88 10.05 20.47
CA ARG A 353 21.04 11.50 20.71
C ARG A 353 19.73 12.15 21.16
N LYS A 354 19.84 13.19 22.00
CA LYS A 354 18.68 13.86 22.64
C LYS A 354 17.71 14.46 21.62
N GLU A 355 18.24 15.00 20.53
CA GLU A 355 17.48 15.54 19.39
C GLU A 355 16.69 14.46 18.62
N ASN A 356 17.08 13.19 18.74
CA ASN A 356 16.55 12.07 17.97
C ASN A 356 15.66 11.12 18.79
N VAL A 357 15.19 11.53 19.97
CA VAL A 357 14.35 10.69 20.88
C VAL A 357 13.10 10.14 20.17
N ARG A 358 12.56 10.84 19.17
CA ARG A 358 11.45 10.31 18.35
C ARG A 358 11.83 9.02 17.62
N PHE A 359 13.04 8.94 17.08
CA PHE A 359 13.57 7.77 16.38
C PHE A 359 13.98 6.69 17.35
N LEU A 360 14.46 7.04 18.55
CA LEU A 360 14.66 6.05 19.62
C LEU A 360 13.37 5.31 19.94
N ARG A 361 12.25 6.04 20.10
CA ARG A 361 10.93 5.44 20.37
C ARG A 361 10.41 4.60 19.20
N LEU A 362 10.84 4.89 17.97
CA LEU A 362 10.39 4.19 16.79
C LEU A 362 11.24 2.95 16.47
N PHE A 363 12.57 3.03 16.63
CA PHE A 363 13.53 2.06 16.07
C PHE A 363 14.45 1.40 17.11
N ARG A 364 14.29 1.61 18.42
CA ARG A 364 15.21 1.06 19.45
C ARG A 364 15.50 -0.44 19.34
N HIS A 365 14.59 -1.22 18.77
CA HIS A 365 14.73 -2.67 18.59
C HIS A 365 14.94 -3.07 17.13
N ASP A 366 14.96 -2.11 16.22
CA ASP A 366 14.92 -2.36 14.78
C ASP A 366 16.15 -1.86 14.02
N ILE A 367 17.06 -1.17 14.69
CA ILE A 367 18.31 -0.74 14.06
C ILE A 367 19.19 -1.95 13.65
N PRO A 368 19.91 -1.86 12.51
CA PRO A 368 19.92 -0.72 11.57
C PRO A 368 18.61 -0.58 10.79
N VAL A 369 18.16 0.66 10.58
CA VAL A 369 17.02 0.96 9.68
C VAL A 369 17.51 1.88 8.56
N LEU A 370 17.26 1.50 7.31
CA LEU A 370 17.77 2.17 6.13
C LEU A 370 16.63 2.72 5.28
N PHE A 371 16.78 3.98 4.85
CA PHE A 371 15.87 4.67 3.95
C PHE A 371 16.63 5.13 2.71
N LEU A 372 16.00 5.06 1.54
CA LEU A 372 16.51 5.60 0.28
C LEU A 372 15.61 6.76 -0.16
N ASN A 373 16.19 7.96 -0.26
CA ASN A 373 15.48 9.21 -0.53
C ASN A 373 14.23 9.36 0.36
N GLY A 374 14.39 9.12 1.66
CA GLY A 374 13.31 9.29 2.65
C GLY A 374 12.19 8.24 2.58
N GLN A 375 12.27 7.27 1.68
CA GLN A 375 11.36 6.11 1.63
C GLN A 375 12.05 4.87 2.19
N PHE A 376 11.33 4.11 3.01
CA PHE A 376 11.85 2.91 3.66
C PHE A 376 12.47 1.92 2.67
N LEU A 377 13.57 1.29 3.06
CA LEU A 377 14.27 0.27 2.28
C LEU A 377 14.36 -1.05 3.04
N CYS A 378 14.94 -1.06 4.23
CA CYS A 378 15.08 -2.28 5.03
C CYS A 378 15.34 -1.99 6.52
N MET A 379 15.21 -3.01 7.35
CA MET A 379 15.59 -3.01 8.77
C MET A 379 16.31 -4.31 9.15
N HIS A 380 17.11 -4.27 10.21
CA HIS A 380 17.97 -5.35 10.75
C HIS A 380 19.10 -5.84 9.81
N ARG A 381 18.84 -5.98 8.51
CA ARG A 381 19.78 -6.47 7.48
C ARG A 381 19.60 -5.69 6.18
N LEU A 382 20.68 -5.58 5.40
CA LEU A 382 20.62 -5.00 4.07
C LEU A 382 19.76 -5.88 3.16
N ASN A 383 18.81 -5.26 2.46
CA ASN A 383 18.09 -5.90 1.36
C ASN A 383 18.74 -5.46 0.05
N GLU A 384 19.73 -6.23 -0.41
CA GLU A 384 20.56 -5.93 -1.58
C GLU A 384 19.72 -5.90 -2.88
N GLU A 385 18.75 -6.80 -3.00
CA GLU A 385 17.82 -6.84 -4.15
C GLU A 385 16.96 -5.57 -4.21
N ALA A 386 16.31 -5.23 -3.10
CA ALA A 386 15.51 -4.01 -2.99
C ALA A 386 16.29 -2.74 -3.29
N LEU A 387 17.55 -2.65 -2.83
CA LEU A 387 18.41 -1.50 -3.09
C LEU A 387 18.80 -1.42 -4.57
N ARG A 388 19.19 -2.55 -5.16
CA ARG A 388 19.58 -2.65 -6.56
C ARG A 388 18.45 -2.23 -7.49
N GLU A 389 17.25 -2.75 -7.27
CA GLU A 389 16.05 -2.38 -8.04
C GLU A 389 15.79 -0.87 -7.98
N ARG A 390 15.83 -0.27 -6.78
CA ARG A 390 15.53 1.16 -6.62
C ARG A 390 16.63 2.06 -7.18
N LEU A 391 17.90 1.68 -7.10
CA LEU A 391 18.99 2.42 -7.73
C LEU A 391 18.89 2.37 -9.26
N GLN A 392 18.54 1.22 -9.83
CA GLN A 392 18.34 1.07 -11.28
C GLN A 392 17.16 1.91 -11.78
N ALA A 393 16.03 1.92 -11.05
CA ALA A 393 14.88 2.76 -11.38
C ALA A 393 15.26 4.26 -11.44
N LEU A 394 16.01 4.75 -10.44
CA LEU A 394 16.47 6.14 -10.40
C LEU A 394 17.43 6.50 -11.55
N GLN A 395 18.26 5.55 -12.00
CA GLN A 395 19.17 5.77 -13.13
C GLN A 395 18.41 5.81 -14.46
N ALA A 396 17.39 4.96 -14.63
CA ALA A 396 16.55 4.96 -15.83
C ALA A 396 15.71 6.24 -15.98
N GLU A 397 15.40 6.92 -14.87
CA GLU A 397 14.69 8.21 -14.84
C GLU A 397 15.58 9.44 -15.11
N SER A 398 16.91 9.26 -15.13
CA SER A 398 17.89 10.34 -15.33
C SER A 398 18.36 10.50 -16.79
N TYR A 399 17.82 9.69 -17.71
CA TYR A 399 18.01 9.76 -19.16
C TYR A 399 16.70 10.14 -19.84
#